data_AF-A0A1V9Z1C2-F1
#
_entry.id   AF-A0A1V9Z1C2-F1
#
_cell.length_a   1.000
_cell.length_b   1.000
_cell.length_c   1.000
_cell.angle_alpha   90.00
_cell.angle_beta   90.00
_cell.angle_gamma   90.00
#
_symmetry.space_group_name_H-M   'P 1'
#
loop_
_entity.id
_entity.type
_entity.pdbx_description
1 polymer ?
#
loop_
_entity_poly.entity_id
_entity_poly.type
_entity_poly.pdbx_seq_one_letter_code
_entity_poly.pdbx_strand_id
1 'polypeptide(L)'
;MKHLLLAVLAATATASHVRCREIMDSVIPPGDAKYLVAGQIKYAFGEPHQEGAIYQLCDEHGNITCFEEDGTADTETDEVVSCHRAKAKRRLGVSTEHKRALWPHATLCYKIDGRFTEHETQLILDATHTIASSTGVAFIEVDTCRGSYHSSELCGGCEHYVSITQEPNKRGTHSKVGYQHTAGQKLNLMPKSFKRGKGTIMHELLHSLGVSHEHVHPAAEAIVLRDHKLAAGRNNYVPRREAFVTQYDIHSIMHYHNGVCLPKDKSVKYCAIDENEDDGCVLPTEADCDEEATQVLGQRNGLSPGDIRNLQLLYDLPTSVTMQEVKV
;
A
#
# COMPACT_ATOMS: atom_id res chain seq x y z
N MET A 1 34.91 22.31 -54.88
CA MET A 1 35.52 22.12 -53.54
C MET A 1 34.39 21.72 -52.61
N LYS A 2 34.53 20.56 -51.95
CA LYS A 2 33.45 19.86 -51.23
C LYS A 2 33.09 20.57 -49.92
N HIS A 3 31.80 20.75 -49.67
CA HIS A 3 31.24 21.17 -48.38
C HIS A 3 31.43 20.05 -47.36
N LEU A 4 32.03 20.37 -46.20
CA LEU A 4 32.14 19.48 -45.05
C LEU A 4 31.19 19.99 -43.98
N LEU A 5 30.00 19.40 -43.89
CA LEU A 5 29.13 19.53 -42.72
C LEU A 5 29.77 18.72 -41.58
N LEU A 6 30.16 19.40 -40.50
CA LEU A 6 30.48 18.76 -39.23
C LEU A 6 29.16 18.40 -38.55
N ALA A 7 28.78 17.12 -38.61
CA ALA A 7 27.74 16.58 -37.75
C ALA A 7 28.31 16.41 -36.34
N VAL A 8 27.86 17.25 -35.41
CA VAL A 8 28.12 17.06 -33.98
C VAL A 8 27.20 15.93 -33.52
N LEU A 9 27.75 14.72 -33.36
CA LEU A 9 27.08 13.68 -32.59
C LEU A 9 27.04 14.13 -31.13
N ALA A 10 25.85 14.53 -30.66
CA ALA A 10 25.57 14.62 -29.24
C ALA A 10 25.52 13.19 -28.70
N ALA A 11 26.60 12.76 -28.03
CA ALA A 11 26.57 11.57 -27.20
C ALA A 11 25.70 11.89 -25.98
N THR A 12 24.45 11.43 -26.01
CA THR A 12 23.61 11.36 -24.81
C THR A 12 24.27 10.36 -23.86
N ALA A 13 24.89 10.87 -22.79
CA ALA A 13 25.36 10.03 -21.70
C ALA A 13 24.14 9.36 -21.06
N THR A 14 23.92 8.08 -21.37
CA THR A 14 22.98 7.25 -20.62
C THR A 14 23.52 7.16 -19.19
N ALA A 15 22.81 7.75 -18.23
CA ALA A 15 23.11 7.55 -16.82
C ALA A 15 23.13 6.04 -16.56
N SER A 16 24.31 5.49 -16.24
CA SER A 16 24.44 4.09 -15.89
C SER A 16 23.80 3.90 -14.51
N HIS A 17 22.52 3.52 -14.47
CA HIS A 17 21.85 3.19 -13.22
C HIS A 17 22.63 2.08 -12.50
N VAL A 18 22.79 2.21 -11.17
CA VAL A 18 23.46 1.20 -10.35
C VAL A 18 22.65 -0.08 -10.40
N ARG A 19 23.33 -1.21 -10.62
CA ARG A 19 22.72 -2.53 -10.79
C ARG A 19 23.15 -3.47 -9.68
N CYS A 20 22.19 -4.16 -9.07
CA CYS A 20 22.44 -5.27 -8.18
C CYS A 20 22.19 -6.58 -8.91
N ARG A 21 23.10 -7.54 -8.77
CA ARG A 21 22.89 -8.88 -9.29
C ARG A 21 21.87 -9.61 -8.41
N GLU A 22 20.78 -10.09 -8.99
CA GLU A 22 19.76 -10.83 -8.25
C GLU A 22 20.39 -12.05 -7.54
N ILE A 23 20.05 -12.25 -6.25
CA ILE A 23 20.63 -13.33 -5.41
C ILE A 23 19.89 -14.67 -5.60
N MET A 24 18.88 -14.70 -6.48
CA MET A 24 18.03 -15.87 -6.69
C MET A 24 18.53 -16.72 -7.86
N ASP A 25 18.67 -18.01 -7.56
CA ASP A 25 19.04 -19.14 -8.42
C ASP A 25 20.51 -19.28 -8.84
N SER A 26 21.21 -20.12 -8.09
CA SER A 26 22.48 -20.79 -8.45
C SER A 26 22.33 -21.79 -9.61
N VAL A 27 21.29 -21.66 -10.44
CA VAL A 27 20.95 -22.55 -11.56
C VAL A 27 20.95 -21.82 -12.90
N ILE A 28 21.05 -20.47 -12.92
CA ILE A 28 21.08 -19.70 -14.17
C ILE A 28 22.53 -19.57 -14.67
N PRO A 29 22.83 -19.92 -15.93
CA PRO A 29 24.15 -19.73 -16.50
C PRO A 29 24.57 -18.24 -16.43
N PRO A 30 25.87 -17.94 -16.27
CA PRO A 30 26.37 -16.59 -16.00
C PRO A 30 26.08 -15.52 -17.09
N GLY A 31 25.47 -15.91 -18.22
CA GLY A 31 25.05 -15.01 -19.30
C GLY A 31 23.64 -14.42 -19.16
N ASP A 32 22.77 -15.01 -18.34
CA ASP A 32 21.35 -14.61 -18.19
C ASP A 32 21.06 -14.05 -16.79
N ALA A 33 22.08 -13.51 -16.10
CA ALA A 33 21.91 -12.98 -14.76
C ALA A 33 20.99 -11.75 -14.78
N LYS A 34 19.77 -11.94 -14.27
CA LYS A 34 18.83 -10.84 -14.02
C LYS A 34 19.43 -9.86 -13.02
N TYR A 35 19.18 -8.58 -13.26
CA TYR A 35 19.63 -7.50 -12.41
C TYR A 35 18.44 -6.73 -11.87
N LEU A 36 18.64 -6.14 -10.71
CA LEU A 36 17.79 -5.11 -10.15
C LEU A 36 18.46 -3.76 -10.39
N VAL A 37 17.70 -2.73 -10.70
CA VAL A 37 18.20 -1.35 -10.71
C VAL A 37 18.03 -0.72 -9.33
N ALA A 38 18.81 0.32 -9.02
CA ALA A 38 18.72 1.05 -7.75
C ALA A 38 17.26 1.42 -7.42
N GLY A 39 16.86 1.18 -6.17
CA GLY A 39 15.50 1.43 -5.68
C GLY A 39 14.45 0.41 -6.11
N GLN A 40 14.76 -0.52 -7.03
CA GLN A 40 13.88 -1.64 -7.40
C GLN A 40 13.81 -2.66 -6.27
N ILE A 41 12.62 -3.22 -6.08
CA ILE A 41 12.42 -4.37 -5.20
C ILE A 41 12.01 -5.63 -5.97
N LYS A 42 12.31 -6.80 -5.41
CA LYS A 42 11.88 -8.09 -5.98
C LYS A 42 11.57 -9.10 -4.90
N TYR A 43 10.41 -9.75 -5.00
CA TYR A 43 10.04 -10.80 -4.06
C TYR A 43 10.86 -12.07 -4.30
N ALA A 44 11.54 -12.50 -3.24
CA ALA A 44 12.33 -13.72 -3.21
C ALA A 44 11.51 -14.93 -2.72
N PHE A 45 10.50 -14.68 -1.89
CA PHE A 45 9.58 -15.68 -1.33
C PHE A 45 8.21 -15.04 -1.02
N GLY A 46 7.12 -15.76 -1.27
CA GLY A 46 5.75 -15.28 -1.07
C GLY A 46 5.31 -14.28 -2.16
N GLU A 47 4.03 -13.92 -2.13
CA GLU A 47 3.48 -12.86 -2.99
C GLU A 47 3.51 -11.51 -2.27
N PRO A 48 3.50 -10.38 -3.03
CA PRO A 48 3.40 -9.07 -2.44
C PRO A 48 2.25 -8.93 -1.46
N HIS A 49 2.51 -8.29 -0.32
CA HIS A 49 1.52 -7.96 0.71
C HIS A 49 0.96 -9.14 1.50
N GLN A 50 1.64 -10.29 1.43
CA GLN A 50 1.38 -11.45 2.27
C GLN A 50 2.28 -11.43 3.51
N GLU A 51 1.70 -11.77 4.66
CA GLU A 51 2.48 -11.96 5.88
C GLU A 51 3.55 -13.05 5.68
N GLY A 52 4.79 -12.73 6.04
CA GLY A 52 5.94 -13.61 5.91
C GLY A 52 6.57 -13.66 4.52
N ALA A 53 6.06 -12.89 3.54
CA ALA A 53 6.73 -12.66 2.26
C ALA A 53 8.09 -11.97 2.48
N ILE A 54 9.07 -12.29 1.63
CA ILE A 54 10.41 -11.73 1.71
C ILE A 54 10.79 -11.11 0.37
N TYR A 55 11.14 -9.83 0.37
CA TYR A 55 11.61 -9.11 -0.80
C TYR A 55 13.05 -8.61 -0.65
N GLN A 56 13.72 -8.46 -1.79
CA GLN A 56 15.06 -7.92 -1.96
C GLN A 56 14.94 -6.47 -2.44
N LEU A 57 15.76 -5.57 -1.89
CA LEU A 57 15.92 -4.19 -2.35
C LEU A 57 17.35 -3.99 -2.86
N CYS A 58 17.48 -3.45 -4.07
CA CYS A 58 18.76 -2.94 -4.57
C CYS A 58 18.97 -1.50 -4.09
N ASP A 59 20.03 -1.25 -3.32
CA ASP A 59 20.37 0.10 -2.88
C ASP A 59 21.17 0.87 -3.95
N GLU A 60 21.35 2.18 -3.71
CA GLU A 60 22.11 3.08 -4.59
C GLU A 60 23.61 2.75 -4.69
N HIS A 61 24.11 1.85 -3.84
CA HIS A 61 25.50 1.41 -3.81
C HIS A 61 25.71 0.03 -4.44
N GLY A 62 24.65 -0.62 -4.93
CA GLY A 62 24.70 -1.93 -5.57
C GLY A 62 24.62 -3.11 -4.58
N ASN A 63 24.23 -2.88 -3.33
CA ASN A 63 24.01 -3.93 -2.35
C ASN A 63 22.55 -4.35 -2.29
N ILE A 64 22.33 -5.63 -1.97
CA ILE A 64 20.98 -6.17 -1.74
C ILE A 64 20.73 -6.29 -0.24
N THR A 65 19.63 -5.70 0.21
CA THR A 65 19.06 -5.93 1.55
C THR A 65 17.73 -6.66 1.43
N CYS A 66 17.47 -7.64 2.31
CA CYS A 66 16.20 -8.34 2.35
C CYS A 66 15.32 -7.89 3.51
N PHE A 67 14.02 -7.87 3.27
CA PHE A 67 13.00 -7.46 4.21
C PHE A 67 11.90 -8.51 4.28
N GLU A 68 11.28 -8.67 5.46
CA GLU A 68 10.12 -9.54 5.66
C GLU A 68 8.87 -8.70 5.96
N GLU A 69 7.78 -9.03 5.27
CA GLU A 69 6.49 -8.40 5.48
C GLU A 69 5.73 -9.05 6.62
N ASP A 70 4.92 -8.26 7.31
CA ASP A 70 4.05 -8.73 8.38
C ASP A 70 2.56 -8.38 8.14
N GLY A 71 2.20 -7.95 6.93
CA GLY A 71 0.82 -7.57 6.58
C GLY A 71 0.35 -6.21 7.12
N THR A 72 1.28 -5.36 7.59
CA THR A 72 0.98 -3.99 8.03
C THR A 72 1.15 -3.01 6.88
N ALA A 73 0.15 -2.13 6.66
CA ALA A 73 0.25 -1.00 5.74
C ALA A 73 0.82 0.25 6.45
N ASP A 74 1.41 1.17 5.68
CA ASP A 74 1.95 2.47 6.14
C ASP A 74 3.14 2.42 7.10
N THR A 75 3.73 1.24 7.29
CA THR A 75 4.97 1.12 8.06
C THR A 75 6.07 1.95 7.41
N GLU A 76 6.69 2.84 8.20
CA GLU A 76 7.84 3.63 7.73
C GLU A 76 9.04 2.73 7.35
N THR A 77 9.15 1.54 7.96
CA THR A 77 10.19 0.54 7.70
C THR A 77 9.69 -0.89 7.94
N ASP A 78 10.11 -1.82 7.08
CA ASP A 78 9.96 -3.27 7.32
C ASP A 78 11.19 -3.87 8.04
N GLU A 79 11.04 -5.09 8.55
CA GLU A 79 12.09 -5.78 9.28
C GLU A 79 13.17 -6.32 8.34
N VAL A 80 14.42 -5.92 8.58
CA VAL A 80 15.59 -6.43 7.83
C VAL A 80 15.87 -7.87 8.24
N VAL A 81 15.90 -8.78 7.27
CA VAL A 81 16.17 -10.21 7.47
C VAL A 81 17.32 -10.70 6.58
N SER A 82 17.91 -11.83 6.94
CA SER A 82 18.88 -12.49 6.07
C SER A 82 18.22 -12.99 4.78
N CYS A 83 18.79 -12.64 3.62
CA CYS A 83 18.31 -13.13 2.32
C CYS A 83 18.31 -14.65 2.18
N HIS A 84 19.12 -15.37 2.99
CA HIS A 84 19.10 -16.83 3.04
C HIS A 84 17.79 -17.39 3.61
N ARG A 85 17.04 -16.60 4.40
CA ARG A 85 15.73 -16.99 4.96
C ARG A 85 14.70 -17.24 3.87
N ALA A 86 14.71 -16.49 2.77
CA ALA A 86 13.85 -16.75 1.61
C ALA A 86 14.12 -18.14 1.00
N LYS A 87 15.40 -18.52 0.85
CA LYS A 87 15.79 -19.85 0.36
C LYS A 87 15.36 -20.96 1.33
N ALA A 88 15.45 -20.73 2.64
CA ALA A 88 15.01 -21.68 3.66
C ALA A 88 13.48 -21.85 3.71
N LYS A 89 12.71 -20.79 3.39
CA LYS A 89 11.24 -20.81 3.31
C LYS A 89 10.71 -21.40 2.00
N ARG A 90 11.51 -21.44 0.92
CA ARG A 90 11.22 -22.20 -0.32
C ARG A 90 11.27 -23.72 -0.09
N ARG A 91 10.41 -24.24 0.79
CA ARG A 91 10.14 -25.69 0.90
C ARG A 91 9.05 -26.05 -0.11
N LEU A 92 9.29 -27.11 -0.88
CA LEU A 92 8.37 -27.65 -1.89
C LEU A 92 7.02 -28.00 -1.22
N GLY A 93 6.03 -27.15 -1.44
CA GLY A 93 4.67 -27.31 -0.93
C GLY A 93 3.84 -26.08 -1.32
N VAL A 94 2.62 -26.31 -1.77
CA VAL A 94 1.67 -25.24 -2.11
C VAL A 94 1.40 -24.44 -0.83
N SER A 95 1.93 -23.22 -0.76
CA SER A 95 1.57 -22.27 0.28
C SER A 95 0.22 -21.65 -0.07
N THR A 96 -0.65 -21.62 0.93
CA THR A 96 -2.10 -21.40 0.85
C THR A 96 -2.50 -20.00 0.44
N GLU A 97 -3.66 -19.88 -0.20
CA GLU A 97 -4.35 -18.61 -0.44
C GLU A 97 -4.69 -17.94 0.90
N HIS A 98 -3.92 -16.93 1.32
CA HIS A 98 -4.46 -15.92 2.22
C HIS A 98 -5.07 -14.80 1.38
N LYS A 99 -6.22 -15.12 0.75
CA LYS A 99 -7.16 -14.06 0.35
C LYS A 99 -7.48 -13.30 1.63
N ARG A 100 -7.18 -12.00 1.64
CA ARG A 100 -7.40 -11.15 2.81
C ARG A 100 -8.81 -11.35 3.32
N ALA A 101 -8.92 -11.75 4.58
CA ALA A 101 -10.22 -11.98 5.16
C ALA A 101 -10.90 -10.62 5.38
N LEU A 102 -12.17 -10.56 5.00
CA LEU A 102 -13.04 -9.45 5.32
C LEU A 102 -13.64 -9.67 6.69
N TRP A 103 -14.01 -8.59 7.36
CA TRP A 103 -14.72 -8.68 8.62
C TRP A 103 -16.09 -9.35 8.41
N PRO A 104 -16.45 -10.37 9.21
CA PRO A 104 -17.77 -10.98 9.14
C PRO A 104 -18.88 -9.94 9.28
N HIS A 105 -19.96 -10.09 8.51
CA HIS A 105 -21.12 -9.20 8.54
C HIS A 105 -20.78 -7.71 8.33
N ALA A 106 -19.71 -7.40 7.58
CA ALA A 106 -19.24 -6.05 7.37
C ALA A 106 -19.05 -5.24 8.67
N THR A 107 -18.72 -5.93 9.76
CA THR A 107 -18.68 -5.35 11.11
C THR A 107 -17.29 -5.47 11.70
N LEU A 108 -16.63 -4.32 11.87
CA LEU A 108 -15.33 -4.23 12.49
C LEU A 108 -15.48 -4.02 14.01
N CYS A 109 -14.98 -4.96 14.80
CA CYS A 109 -14.87 -4.76 16.25
C CYS A 109 -13.60 -3.98 16.58
N TYR A 110 -13.70 -2.99 17.45
CA TYR A 110 -12.54 -2.21 17.88
C TYR A 110 -12.51 -1.97 19.39
N LYS A 111 -11.34 -1.53 19.86
CA LYS A 111 -11.10 -1.05 21.22
C LYS A 111 -10.13 0.11 21.17
N ILE A 112 -10.42 1.19 21.90
CA ILE A 112 -9.51 2.32 22.06
C ILE A 112 -8.62 2.03 23.27
N ASP A 113 -7.42 1.49 23.02
CA ASP A 113 -6.45 1.13 24.05
C ASP A 113 -5.37 2.21 24.25
N GLY A 114 -5.18 3.08 23.25
CA GLY A 114 -4.24 4.20 23.30
C GLY A 114 -4.64 5.29 24.29
N ARG A 115 -3.64 6.04 24.76
CA ARG A 115 -3.85 7.22 25.59
C ARG A 115 -4.13 8.43 24.71
N PHE A 116 -5.38 8.57 24.30
CA PHE A 116 -5.84 9.71 23.51
C PHE A 116 -6.41 10.80 24.41
N THR A 117 -6.26 12.05 23.99
CA THR A 117 -7.03 13.17 24.54
C THR A 117 -8.52 13.01 24.21
N GLU A 118 -9.38 13.76 24.90
CA GLU A 118 -10.82 13.78 24.61
C GLU A 118 -11.10 14.17 23.16
N HIS A 119 -10.38 15.16 22.64
CA HIS A 119 -10.51 15.59 21.26
C HIS A 119 -10.08 14.51 20.25
N GLU A 120 -8.95 13.83 20.50
CA GLU A 120 -8.49 12.73 19.65
C GLU A 120 -9.47 11.56 19.68
N THR A 121 -10.01 11.22 20.86
CA THR A 121 -11.06 10.20 21.01
C THR A 121 -12.30 10.57 20.20
N GLN A 122 -12.76 11.82 20.27
CA GLN A 122 -13.90 12.30 19.48
C GLN A 122 -13.62 12.17 17.98
N LEU A 123 -12.42 12.51 17.51
CA LEU A 123 -12.05 12.35 16.10
C LEU A 123 -12.05 10.89 15.65
N ILE A 124 -11.66 9.95 16.53
CA ILE A 124 -11.75 8.50 16.26
C ILE A 124 -13.22 8.08 16.10
N LEU A 125 -14.08 8.48 17.02
CA LEU A 125 -15.51 8.15 16.97
C LEU A 125 -16.21 8.81 15.77
N ASP A 126 -15.85 10.04 15.43
CA ASP A 126 -16.37 10.72 14.24
C ASP A 126 -15.92 10.02 12.96
N ALA A 127 -14.69 9.50 12.91
CA ALA A 127 -14.17 8.74 11.78
C ALA A 127 -14.97 7.44 11.56
N THR A 128 -15.16 6.64 12.62
CA THR A 128 -15.94 5.39 12.54
C THR A 128 -17.39 5.67 12.13
N HIS A 129 -18.02 6.69 12.71
CA HIS A 129 -19.37 7.11 12.35
C HIS A 129 -19.46 7.56 10.88
N THR A 130 -18.47 8.30 10.38
CA THR A 130 -18.47 8.80 8.99
C THR A 130 -18.37 7.66 7.99
N ILE A 131 -17.47 6.70 8.23
CA ILE A 131 -17.34 5.52 7.38
C ILE A 131 -18.63 4.69 7.43
N ALA A 132 -19.18 4.43 8.62
CA ALA A 132 -20.39 3.63 8.77
C ALA A 132 -21.60 4.25 8.04
N SER A 133 -21.86 5.53 8.28
CA SER A 133 -22.99 6.25 7.68
C SER A 133 -22.89 6.42 6.17
N SER A 134 -21.67 6.49 5.63
CA SER A 134 -21.47 6.67 4.18
C SER A 134 -21.53 5.35 3.40
N THR A 135 -21.14 4.23 4.03
CA THR A 135 -20.87 2.97 3.31
C THR A 135 -21.78 1.81 3.71
N GLY A 136 -22.32 1.82 4.93
CA GLY A 136 -23.13 0.72 5.46
C GLY A 136 -22.34 -0.34 6.23
N VAL A 137 -21.00 -0.25 6.29
CA VAL A 137 -20.23 -1.07 7.24
C VAL A 137 -20.55 -0.66 8.68
N ALA A 138 -20.36 -1.57 9.62
CA ALA A 138 -20.59 -1.31 11.03
C ALA A 138 -19.27 -1.29 11.82
N PHE A 139 -19.23 -0.44 12.86
CA PHE A 139 -18.19 -0.44 13.87
C PHE A 139 -18.84 -0.72 15.21
N ILE A 140 -18.25 -1.62 16.00
CA ILE A 140 -18.74 -1.96 17.32
C ILE A 140 -17.58 -2.03 18.32
N GLU A 141 -17.74 -1.43 19.49
CA GLU A 141 -16.76 -1.62 20.56
C GLU A 141 -16.80 -3.06 21.05
N VAL A 142 -15.63 -3.65 21.29
CA VAL A 142 -15.53 -5.08 21.65
C VAL A 142 -16.34 -5.42 22.91
N ASP A 143 -16.41 -4.52 23.89
CA ASP A 143 -17.20 -4.73 25.10
C ASP A 143 -18.71 -4.67 24.84
N THR A 144 -19.15 -3.82 23.90
CA THR A 144 -20.53 -3.82 23.41
C THR A 144 -20.85 -5.10 22.63
N CYS A 145 -19.92 -5.57 21.80
CA CYS A 145 -20.06 -6.81 21.05
C CYS A 145 -20.28 -8.00 22.00
N ARG A 146 -19.48 -8.12 23.07
CA ARG A 146 -19.60 -9.19 24.07
C ARG A 146 -20.95 -9.22 24.78
N GLY A 147 -21.59 -8.05 24.93
CA GLY A 147 -22.94 -7.93 25.49
C GLY A 147 -24.07 -8.19 24.47
N SER A 148 -23.76 -8.32 23.18
CA SER A 148 -24.75 -8.49 22.11
C SER A 148 -25.25 -9.93 22.01
N TYR A 149 -26.53 -10.08 21.65
CA TYR A 149 -27.13 -11.37 21.34
C TYR A 149 -26.49 -12.04 20.11
N HIS A 150 -25.90 -11.24 19.20
CA HIS A 150 -25.22 -11.72 17.99
C HIS A 150 -23.71 -11.94 18.18
N SER A 151 -23.21 -11.94 19.42
CA SER A 151 -21.78 -12.02 19.73
C SER A 151 -21.05 -13.18 19.03
N SER A 152 -21.69 -14.35 18.90
CA SER A 152 -21.11 -15.54 18.23
C SER A 152 -20.89 -15.36 16.73
N GLU A 153 -21.64 -14.47 16.08
CA GLU A 153 -21.60 -14.23 14.62
C GLU A 153 -20.63 -13.10 14.27
N LEU A 154 -20.37 -12.19 15.21
CA LEU A 154 -19.55 -11.01 15.02
C LEU A 154 -18.10 -11.26 15.43
N CYS A 155 -17.15 -10.82 14.58
CA CYS A 155 -15.74 -10.69 14.95
C CYS A 155 -15.11 -11.93 15.61
N GLY A 156 -15.52 -13.13 15.17
CA GLY A 156 -15.05 -14.39 15.75
C GLY A 156 -15.47 -14.58 17.20
N GLY A 157 -16.73 -14.29 17.55
CA GLY A 157 -17.20 -14.40 18.93
C GLY A 157 -16.89 -13.18 19.79
N CYS A 158 -16.66 -12.01 19.18
CA CYS A 158 -16.14 -10.81 19.85
C CYS A 158 -14.76 -11.01 20.53
N GLU A 159 -14.00 -12.01 20.08
CA GLU A 159 -12.62 -12.25 20.53
C GLU A 159 -11.62 -11.47 19.68
N HIS A 160 -11.92 -11.28 18.40
CA HIS A 160 -11.06 -10.57 17.48
C HIS A 160 -11.48 -9.10 17.37
N TYR A 161 -10.53 -8.19 17.40
CA TYR A 161 -10.80 -6.75 17.36
C TYR A 161 -9.56 -5.96 16.98
N VAL A 162 -9.77 -4.77 16.44
CA VAL A 162 -8.72 -3.77 16.24
C VAL A 162 -8.42 -3.08 17.56
N SER A 163 -7.16 -3.10 18.00
CA SER A 163 -6.67 -2.28 19.10
C SER A 163 -6.12 -0.97 18.54
N ILE A 164 -6.85 0.12 18.77
CA ILE A 164 -6.47 1.47 18.37
C ILE A 164 -5.53 2.02 19.45
N THR A 165 -4.27 2.23 19.09
CA THR A 165 -3.19 2.61 20.01
C THR A 165 -2.48 3.90 19.59
N GLN A 166 -1.71 4.48 20.52
CA GLN A 166 -0.82 5.61 20.27
C GLN A 166 0.53 5.29 20.90
N GLU A 167 1.23 4.32 20.32
CA GLU A 167 2.55 3.86 20.74
C GLU A 167 3.64 4.59 19.95
N PRO A 168 4.52 5.37 20.61
CA PRO A 168 5.70 5.93 19.95
C PRO A 168 6.66 4.82 19.53
N ASN A 169 6.70 4.52 18.24
CA ASN A 169 7.60 3.53 17.66
C ASN A 169 8.09 3.95 16.27
N LYS A 170 9.10 3.24 15.75
CA LYS A 170 9.69 3.52 14.43
C LYS A 170 8.75 3.23 13.25
N ARG A 171 7.65 2.50 13.48
CA ARG A 171 6.67 2.18 12.43
C ARG A 171 5.70 3.32 12.15
N GLY A 172 5.58 4.30 13.06
CA GLY A 172 4.73 5.46 12.85
C GLY A 172 3.25 5.13 12.88
N THR A 173 2.47 5.81 12.03
CA THR A 173 1.02 5.58 11.87
C THR A 173 0.83 4.43 10.89
N HIS A 174 0.10 3.40 11.30
CA HIS A 174 -0.02 2.17 10.53
C HIS A 174 -1.21 1.32 10.97
N SER A 175 -1.60 0.36 10.13
CA SER A 175 -2.73 -0.53 10.38
C SER A 175 -2.50 -1.90 9.74
N LYS A 176 -2.96 -2.98 10.38
CA LYS A 176 -3.04 -4.29 9.72
C LYS A 176 -4.13 -4.26 8.65
N VAL A 177 -3.87 -4.87 7.49
CA VAL A 177 -4.82 -4.85 6.39
C VAL A 177 -5.84 -5.97 6.51
N GLY A 178 -7.13 -5.63 6.66
CA GLY A 178 -8.23 -6.58 6.75
C GLY A 178 -8.34 -7.29 8.10
N TYR A 179 -9.16 -8.35 8.12
CA TYR A 179 -9.43 -9.15 9.31
C TYR A 179 -8.32 -10.17 9.56
N GLN A 180 -7.61 -10.04 10.68
CA GLN A 180 -6.45 -10.87 11.00
C GLN A 180 -6.78 -12.09 11.88
N HIS A 181 -8.06 -12.36 12.15
CA HIS A 181 -8.49 -13.47 13.02
C HIS A 181 -7.77 -13.49 14.38
N THR A 182 -7.52 -12.32 14.97
CA THR A 182 -6.77 -12.19 16.22
C THR A 182 -7.33 -11.12 17.13
N ALA A 183 -7.10 -11.29 18.43
CA ALA A 183 -7.41 -10.29 19.45
C ALA A 183 -6.38 -9.16 19.39
N GLY A 184 -6.86 -7.91 19.34
CA GLY A 184 -6.00 -6.73 19.40
C GLY A 184 -5.06 -6.55 18.21
N GLN A 185 -5.55 -6.79 16.97
CA GLN A 185 -4.80 -6.42 15.77
C GLN A 185 -4.50 -4.92 15.81
N LYS A 186 -3.23 -4.53 15.63
CA LYS A 186 -2.81 -3.15 15.90
C LYS A 186 -3.24 -2.18 14.79
N LEU A 187 -3.77 -1.03 15.23
CA LEU A 187 -3.90 0.20 14.45
C LEU A 187 -3.27 1.32 15.30
N ASN A 188 -2.13 1.86 14.87
CA ASN A 188 -1.39 2.87 15.61
C ASN A 188 -1.62 4.27 15.03
N LEU A 189 -2.07 5.21 15.84
CA LEU A 189 -2.30 6.61 15.48
C LEU A 189 -1.34 7.52 16.23
N MET A 190 -0.38 8.11 15.51
CA MET A 190 0.55 9.07 16.10
C MET A 190 -0.11 10.45 16.26
N PRO A 191 0.39 11.33 17.15
CA PRO A 191 -0.17 12.68 17.31
C PRO A 191 -0.28 13.49 16.00
N LYS A 192 0.60 13.20 15.01
CA LYS A 192 0.53 13.81 13.67
C LYS A 192 -0.76 13.49 12.93
N SER A 193 -1.40 12.34 13.19
CA SER A 193 -2.60 11.85 12.51
C SER A 193 -3.84 12.72 12.77
N PHE A 194 -3.85 13.46 13.87
CA PHE A 194 -4.99 14.28 14.29
C PHE A 194 -4.91 15.74 13.83
N LYS A 195 -3.75 16.18 13.31
CA LYS A 195 -3.50 17.59 12.95
C LYS A 195 -4.41 18.15 11.86
N ARG A 196 -4.92 17.27 10.98
CA ARG A 196 -5.77 17.65 9.84
C ARG A 196 -7.21 17.15 10.00
N GLY A 197 -7.63 16.85 11.23
CA GLY A 197 -8.92 16.24 11.53
C GLY A 197 -8.90 14.73 11.37
N LYS A 198 -10.03 14.15 10.95
CA LYS A 198 -10.27 12.70 10.96
C LYS A 198 -9.76 11.93 9.72
N GLY A 199 -9.22 12.62 8.71
CA GLY A 199 -8.81 12.02 7.43
C GLY A 199 -7.83 10.86 7.55
N THR A 200 -6.71 11.08 8.25
CA THR A 200 -5.72 10.02 8.48
C THR A 200 -6.29 8.86 9.29
N ILE A 201 -7.20 9.14 10.23
CA ILE A 201 -7.86 8.07 11.02
C ILE A 201 -8.72 7.21 10.11
N MET A 202 -9.50 7.83 9.20
CA MET A 202 -10.31 7.09 8.23
C MET A 202 -9.44 6.23 7.30
N HIS A 203 -8.28 6.73 6.87
CA HIS A 203 -7.30 5.97 6.08
C HIS A 203 -6.87 4.67 6.77
N GLU A 204 -6.42 4.75 8.03
CA GLU A 204 -5.99 3.57 8.80
C GLU A 204 -7.14 2.59 9.10
N LEU A 205 -8.35 3.10 9.30
CA LEU A 205 -9.54 2.27 9.50
C LEU A 205 -9.93 1.54 8.20
N LEU A 206 -9.79 2.17 7.04
CA LEU A 206 -10.00 1.53 5.74
C LEU A 206 -8.99 0.40 5.50
N HIS A 207 -7.72 0.57 5.91
CA HIS A 207 -6.77 -0.55 5.95
C HIS A 207 -7.27 -1.70 6.80
N SER A 208 -7.71 -1.44 8.03
CA SER A 208 -8.27 -2.50 8.89
C SER A 208 -9.52 -3.17 8.29
N LEU A 209 -10.27 -2.48 7.44
CA LEU A 209 -11.39 -3.02 6.67
C LEU A 209 -10.97 -3.81 5.41
N GLY A 210 -9.68 -3.84 5.08
CA GLY A 210 -9.13 -4.61 3.95
C GLY A 210 -8.81 -3.79 2.71
N VAL A 211 -9.02 -2.47 2.75
CA VAL A 211 -8.75 -1.58 1.62
C VAL A 211 -7.24 -1.32 1.51
N SER A 212 -6.77 -1.31 0.27
CA SER A 212 -5.37 -1.06 -0.06
C SER A 212 -5.15 0.36 -0.52
N HIS A 213 -3.88 0.77 -0.61
CA HIS A 213 -3.57 2.03 -1.25
C HIS A 213 -4.05 2.07 -2.69
N GLU A 214 -4.48 3.25 -3.11
CA GLU A 214 -5.02 3.46 -4.45
C GLU A 214 -3.90 3.49 -5.51
N HIS A 215 -2.69 3.96 -5.17
CA HIS A 215 -1.55 3.95 -6.08
C HIS A 215 -1.00 2.56 -6.40
N VAL A 216 -1.41 1.52 -5.67
CA VAL A 216 -1.09 0.12 -6.02
C VAL A 216 -2.21 -0.57 -6.80
N HIS A 217 -3.25 0.18 -7.18
CA HIS A 217 -4.32 -0.33 -8.03
C HIS A 217 -3.74 -0.81 -9.37
N PRO A 218 -4.18 -1.95 -9.94
CA PRO A 218 -3.62 -2.48 -11.19
C PRO A 218 -3.90 -1.60 -12.42
N ALA A 219 -4.88 -0.69 -12.32
CA ALA A 219 -5.14 0.36 -13.30
C ALA A 219 -4.72 1.76 -12.81
N ALA A 220 -3.78 1.85 -11.86
CA ALA A 220 -3.31 3.14 -11.36
C ALA A 220 -2.67 3.96 -12.49
N GLU A 221 -3.08 5.23 -12.58
CA GLU A 221 -2.43 6.19 -13.47
C GLU A 221 -1.21 6.85 -12.82
N ALA A 222 -1.14 6.86 -11.48
CA ALA A 222 0.01 7.39 -10.76
C ALA A 222 1.25 6.51 -10.93
N ILE A 223 2.39 7.15 -11.13
CA ILE A 223 3.70 6.51 -11.24
C ILE A 223 4.48 6.66 -9.93
N VAL A 224 5.31 5.66 -9.61
CA VAL A 224 6.10 5.61 -8.37
C VAL A 224 7.53 6.09 -8.64
N LEU A 225 7.97 7.12 -7.93
CA LEU A 225 9.31 7.69 -8.09
C LEU A 225 10.29 7.06 -7.11
N ARG A 226 11.14 6.14 -7.62
CA ARG A 226 12.00 5.29 -6.78
C ARG A 226 13.12 6.05 -6.07
N ASP A 227 13.56 7.16 -6.63
CA ASP A 227 14.71 7.93 -6.19
C ASP A 227 14.31 9.08 -5.25
N HIS A 228 13.04 9.10 -4.81
CA HIS A 228 12.54 10.07 -3.85
C HIS A 228 12.31 9.51 -2.46
N LYS A 229 12.10 10.45 -1.55
CA LYS A 229 11.60 10.17 -0.22
C LYS A 229 10.18 9.59 -0.31
N LEU A 230 10.11 8.27 -0.29
CA LEU A 230 8.86 7.53 -0.14
C LEU A 230 8.24 7.80 1.25
N ALA A 231 6.92 7.82 1.32
CA ALA A 231 6.17 7.99 2.57
C ALA A 231 6.26 6.79 3.53
N ALA A 232 6.55 5.60 3.00
CA ALA A 232 6.50 4.33 3.69
C ALA A 232 7.52 3.34 3.08
N GLY A 233 7.60 2.13 3.64
CA GLY A 233 8.38 1.03 3.08
C GLY A 233 8.04 0.77 1.61
N ARG A 234 9.03 0.34 0.82
CA ARG A 234 8.90 0.15 -0.64
C ARG A 234 7.85 -0.88 -1.04
N ASN A 235 7.62 -1.90 -0.21
CA ASN A 235 6.53 -2.87 -0.37
C ASN A 235 5.15 -2.20 -0.52
N ASN A 236 4.91 -1.06 0.16
CA ASN A 236 3.63 -0.33 0.09
C ASN A 236 3.32 0.26 -1.30
N TYR A 237 4.27 0.19 -2.24
CA TYR A 237 4.16 0.71 -3.61
C TYR A 237 4.08 -0.39 -4.67
N VAL A 238 4.11 -1.67 -4.28
CA VAL A 238 4.05 -2.80 -5.23
C VAL A 238 2.63 -2.97 -5.74
N PRO A 239 2.41 -2.98 -7.07
CA PRO A 239 1.08 -3.15 -7.65
C PRO A 239 0.36 -4.43 -7.17
N ARG A 240 -0.95 -4.32 -6.96
CA ARG A 240 -1.82 -5.44 -6.65
C ARG A 240 -2.45 -5.97 -7.91
N ARG A 241 -1.89 -7.05 -8.45
CA ARG A 241 -2.33 -7.64 -9.73
C ARG A 241 -3.71 -8.30 -9.64
N GLU A 242 -4.15 -8.69 -8.44
CA GLU A 242 -5.42 -9.41 -8.20
C GLU A 242 -6.51 -8.54 -7.55
N ALA A 243 -6.47 -7.21 -7.73
CA ALA A 243 -7.49 -6.34 -7.13
C ALA A 243 -8.90 -6.58 -7.73
N PHE A 244 -9.94 -6.41 -6.90
CA PHE A 244 -11.30 -6.26 -7.41
C PHE A 244 -11.32 -5.08 -8.39
N VAL A 245 -11.88 -5.30 -9.58
CA VAL A 245 -11.82 -4.35 -10.71
C VAL A 245 -12.77 -3.17 -10.47
N THR A 246 -12.46 -2.37 -9.46
CA THR A 246 -13.07 -1.07 -9.26
C THR A 246 -12.36 -0.04 -10.12
N GLN A 247 -13.01 1.10 -10.31
CA GLN A 247 -12.38 2.18 -11.04
C GLN A 247 -11.31 2.82 -10.16
N TYR A 248 -10.15 3.14 -10.76
CA TYR A 248 -9.11 3.90 -10.10
C TYR A 248 -9.60 5.33 -9.77
N ASP A 249 -9.37 5.76 -8.53
CA ASP A 249 -9.82 7.06 -8.01
C ASP A 249 -8.64 7.92 -7.51
N ILE A 250 -8.22 8.90 -8.32
CA ILE A 250 -7.16 9.84 -7.96
C ILE A 250 -7.47 10.70 -6.72
N HIS A 251 -8.74 10.84 -6.35
CA HIS A 251 -9.20 11.58 -5.17
C HIS A 251 -9.33 10.70 -3.92
N SER A 252 -9.03 9.41 -4.04
CA SER A 252 -9.13 8.47 -2.93
C SER A 252 -8.32 8.93 -1.72
N ILE A 253 -8.92 8.81 -0.53
CA ILE A 253 -8.21 9.02 0.73
C ILE A 253 -7.08 7.99 0.91
N MET A 254 -7.12 6.88 0.18
CA MET A 254 -6.13 5.81 0.16
C MET A 254 -4.96 6.10 -0.79
N HIS A 255 -4.96 7.23 -1.50
CA HIS A 255 -3.81 7.63 -2.30
C HIS A 255 -2.69 8.21 -1.43
N TYR A 256 -1.44 7.92 -1.80
CA TYR A 256 -0.28 8.62 -1.25
C TYR A 256 -0.07 9.99 -1.90
N HIS A 257 0.57 10.88 -1.15
CA HIS A 257 1.05 12.16 -1.67
C HIS A 257 2.54 12.07 -2.07
N ASN A 258 3.38 11.48 -1.21
CA ASN A 258 4.83 11.43 -1.45
C ASN A 258 5.24 10.16 -2.17
N GLY A 259 6.25 10.25 -3.04
CA GLY A 259 6.80 9.11 -3.77
C GLY A 259 5.95 8.66 -4.97
N VAL A 260 4.85 9.36 -5.25
CA VAL A 260 3.98 9.11 -6.41
C VAL A 260 3.61 10.42 -7.10
N CYS A 261 3.35 10.38 -8.40
CA CYS A 261 2.84 11.53 -9.15
C CYS A 261 1.98 11.09 -10.34
N LEU A 262 1.17 11.98 -10.89
CA LEU A 262 0.51 11.74 -12.17
C LEU A 262 1.47 12.11 -13.32
N PRO A 263 1.60 11.26 -14.35
CA PRO A 263 2.48 11.53 -15.48
C PRO A 263 1.89 12.57 -16.44
N LYS A 264 2.76 13.39 -17.05
CA LYS A 264 2.42 14.30 -18.15
C LYS A 264 1.98 13.52 -19.40
N ASP A 265 2.68 12.45 -19.72
CA ASP A 265 2.39 11.59 -20.86
C ASP A 265 1.84 10.24 -20.40
N LYS A 266 0.51 10.10 -20.47
CA LYS A 266 -0.19 8.87 -20.10
C LYS A 266 -0.05 7.74 -21.14
N SER A 267 0.59 7.99 -22.30
CA SER A 267 0.82 6.97 -23.32
C SER A 267 2.08 6.14 -23.06
N VAL A 268 2.96 6.61 -22.17
CA VAL A 268 4.19 5.92 -21.80
C VAL A 268 3.89 4.84 -20.75
N LYS A 269 4.39 3.62 -21.00
CA LYS A 269 4.37 2.55 -20.01
C LYS A 269 5.52 2.77 -19.03
N TYR A 270 5.23 3.38 -17.88
CA TYR A 270 6.22 3.55 -16.81
C TYR A 270 6.38 2.28 -15.97
N CYS A 271 7.59 2.03 -15.49
CA CYS A 271 7.89 0.84 -14.69
C CYS A 271 7.34 0.97 -13.26
N ALA A 272 6.59 -0.02 -12.81
CA ALA A 272 6.23 -0.17 -11.40
C ALA A 272 7.48 -0.44 -10.53
N ILE A 273 7.39 -0.29 -9.21
CA ILE A 273 8.57 -0.39 -8.31
C ILE A 273 9.29 -1.76 -8.36
N ASP A 274 8.60 -2.82 -8.81
CA ASP A 274 9.11 -4.18 -8.97
C ASP A 274 9.58 -4.52 -10.40
N GLU A 275 9.42 -3.60 -11.35
CA GLU A 275 9.78 -3.75 -12.76
C GLU A 275 11.07 -3.00 -13.12
N ASN A 276 11.62 -3.22 -14.30
CA ASN A 276 12.70 -2.42 -14.88
C ASN A 276 12.62 -2.41 -16.42
N GLU A 277 13.62 -1.82 -17.08
CA GLU A 277 13.64 -1.65 -18.53
C GLU A 277 13.54 -2.99 -19.30
N ASP A 278 13.97 -4.11 -18.70
CA ASP A 278 13.82 -5.45 -19.30
C ASP A 278 12.34 -5.89 -19.39
N ASP A 279 11.44 -5.28 -18.60
CA ASP A 279 9.98 -5.47 -18.65
C ASP A 279 9.29 -4.58 -19.72
N GLY A 280 10.08 -3.90 -20.56
CA GLY A 280 9.60 -3.08 -21.67
C GLY A 280 8.88 -1.80 -21.23
N CYS A 281 9.31 -1.22 -20.11
CA CYS A 281 8.79 0.02 -19.54
C CYS A 281 9.89 1.07 -19.38
N VAL A 282 9.50 2.31 -19.09
CA VAL A 282 10.41 3.44 -18.87
C VAL A 282 10.50 3.73 -17.37
N LEU A 283 11.71 3.88 -16.83
CA LEU A 283 11.90 4.28 -15.44
C LEU A 283 11.36 5.71 -15.22
N PRO A 284 10.42 5.93 -14.30
CA PRO A 284 9.84 7.24 -14.05
C PRO A 284 10.80 8.19 -13.33
N THR A 285 10.76 9.47 -13.71
CA THR A 285 11.55 10.56 -13.11
C THR A 285 10.67 11.76 -12.74
N GLU A 286 11.18 12.73 -11.98
CA GLU A 286 10.42 13.98 -11.68
C GLU A 286 9.99 14.72 -12.94
N ALA A 287 10.79 14.66 -14.02
CA ALA A 287 10.49 15.36 -15.26
C ALA A 287 9.20 14.85 -15.90
N ASP A 288 8.85 13.59 -15.64
CA ASP A 288 7.62 12.94 -16.12
C ASP A 288 6.38 13.40 -15.36
N CYS A 289 6.53 13.96 -14.15
CA CYS A 289 5.41 14.35 -13.31
C CYS A 289 4.74 15.64 -13.79
N ASP A 290 3.40 15.62 -13.82
CA ASP A 290 2.57 16.80 -13.92
C ASP A 290 2.31 17.33 -12.50
N GLU A 291 3.04 18.36 -12.10
CA GLU A 291 2.95 18.92 -10.75
C GLU A 291 1.57 19.48 -10.40
N GLU A 292 0.86 20.07 -11.37
CA GLU A 292 -0.46 20.67 -11.14
C GLU A 292 -1.51 19.57 -10.97
N ALA A 293 -1.53 18.59 -11.88
CA ALA A 293 -2.45 17.46 -11.78
C ALA A 293 -2.19 16.62 -10.51
N THR A 294 -0.94 16.49 -10.08
CA THR A 294 -0.54 15.68 -8.92
C THR A 294 -1.05 16.25 -7.58
N GLN A 295 -1.41 17.54 -7.49
CA GLN A 295 -1.86 18.16 -6.22
C GLN A 295 -3.10 17.51 -5.62
N VAL A 296 -3.89 16.83 -6.45
CA VAL A 296 -5.10 16.12 -6.03
C VAL A 296 -4.78 14.88 -5.17
N LEU A 297 -3.61 14.28 -5.37
CA LEU A 297 -3.22 13.03 -4.74
C LEU A 297 -2.93 13.22 -3.25
N GLY A 298 -3.38 12.27 -2.44
CA GLY A 298 -3.08 12.23 -1.02
C GLY A 298 -3.89 13.21 -0.17
N GLN A 299 -5.06 13.62 -0.65
CA GLN A 299 -6.04 14.33 0.16
C GLN A 299 -6.37 13.54 1.45
N ARG A 300 -6.64 14.27 2.54
CA ARG A 300 -7.04 13.72 3.86
C ARG A 300 -8.23 14.51 4.43
N ASN A 301 -9.12 14.97 3.55
CA ASN A 301 -10.29 15.77 3.89
C ASN A 301 -11.50 14.88 4.21
N GLY A 302 -11.66 13.76 3.50
CA GLY A 302 -12.81 12.87 3.62
C GLY A 302 -12.74 11.69 2.67
N LEU A 303 -13.74 10.80 2.76
CA LEU A 303 -13.93 9.73 1.78
C LEU A 303 -14.32 10.34 0.43
N SER A 304 -13.69 9.87 -0.64
CA SER A 304 -14.14 10.12 -2.00
C SER A 304 -15.37 9.26 -2.35
N PRO A 305 -16.12 9.60 -3.42
CA PRO A 305 -17.16 8.72 -3.94
C PRO A 305 -16.62 7.32 -4.30
N GLY A 306 -15.38 7.22 -4.81
CA GLY A 306 -14.74 5.93 -5.10
C GLY A 306 -14.46 5.13 -3.85
N ASP A 307 -13.96 5.74 -2.76
CA ASP A 307 -13.73 5.07 -1.48
C ASP A 307 -15.02 4.42 -0.95
N ILE A 308 -16.13 5.16 -0.98
CA ILE A 308 -17.46 4.69 -0.53
C ILE A 308 -17.90 3.49 -1.37
N ARG A 309 -17.86 3.64 -2.69
CA ARG A 309 -18.31 2.62 -3.62
C ARG A 309 -17.45 1.36 -3.56
N ASN A 310 -16.13 1.52 -3.43
CA ASN A 310 -15.18 0.42 -3.35
C ASN A 310 -15.40 -0.39 -2.07
N LEU A 311 -15.62 0.27 -0.94
CA LEU A 311 -15.90 -0.42 0.31
C LEU A 311 -17.26 -1.15 0.28
N GLN A 312 -18.28 -0.55 -0.32
CA GLN A 312 -19.59 -1.19 -0.52
C GLN A 312 -19.47 -2.47 -1.35
N LEU A 313 -18.77 -2.41 -2.48
CA LEU A 313 -18.56 -3.60 -3.32
C LEU A 313 -17.71 -4.66 -2.61
N LEU A 314 -16.69 -4.24 -1.87
CA LEU A 314 -15.82 -5.15 -1.13
C LEU A 314 -16.62 -6.01 -0.13
N TYR A 315 -17.61 -5.40 0.53
CA TYR A 315 -18.44 -6.04 1.55
C TYR A 315 -19.82 -6.53 1.02
N ASP A 316 -20.03 -6.55 -0.29
CA ASP A 316 -21.30 -6.92 -0.93
C ASP A 316 -22.52 -6.14 -0.39
N LEU A 317 -22.31 -4.84 -0.14
CA LEU A 317 -23.32 -3.89 0.32
C LEU A 317 -23.98 -3.17 -0.87
N PRO A 318 -25.24 -2.70 -0.73
CA PRO A 318 -25.87 -1.88 -1.76
C PRO A 318 -25.08 -0.62 -2.07
N THR A 319 -24.78 -0.39 -3.35
CA THR A 319 -24.03 0.79 -3.77
C THR A 319 -24.91 2.04 -3.70
N SER A 320 -24.47 3.06 -2.96
CA SER A 320 -25.13 4.37 -2.90
C SER A 320 -24.56 5.38 -3.90
N VAL A 321 -23.39 5.07 -4.49
CA VAL A 321 -22.65 5.93 -5.42
C VAL A 321 -22.55 5.26 -6.79
N THR A 322 -22.78 6.04 -7.85
CA THR A 322 -22.67 5.58 -9.24
C THR A 322 -21.25 5.67 -9.77
N MET A 323 -20.93 4.91 -10.82
CA MET A 323 -19.63 5.00 -11.52
C MET A 323 -19.35 6.40 -12.09
N GLN A 324 -20.40 7.16 -12.40
CA GLN A 324 -20.24 8.51 -12.94
C GLN A 324 -19.77 9.49 -11.86
N GLU A 325 -20.25 9.32 -10.63
CA GLU A 325 -19.85 10.15 -9.47
C GLU A 325 -18.41 9.88 -9.03
N VAL A 326 -17.87 8.68 -9.29
CA VAL A 326 -16.45 8.36 -9.03
C VAL A 326 -15.50 9.07 -10.00
N LYS A 327 -15.98 9.44 -11.20
CA LYS A 327 -15.17 10.11 -12.23
C LYS A 327 -15.01 11.61 -12.01
N VAL A 328 -15.77 12.19 -11.09
CA VAL A 328 -15.87 13.64 -10.86
C VAL A 328 -14.88 14.07 -9.79
#